data_AF-A0A9W8EZP6-F1
#
_entry.id   AF-A0A9W8EZP6-F1
#
_cell.length_a   1.000
_cell.length_b   1.000
_cell.length_c   1.000
_cell.angle_alpha   90.00
_cell.angle_beta   90.00
_cell.angle_gamma   90.00
#
_symmetry.space_group_name_H-M   'P 1'
#
loop_
_entity.id
_entity.type
_entity.pdbx_description
1 polymer ?
#
loop_
_entity_poly.entity_id
_entity_poly.type
_entity_poly.pdbx_seq_one_letter_code
_entity_poly.pdbx_strand_id
1 'polypeptide(L)'
;EKKDVRNEMTGTLPFMSLNNITNSNVKRTSLDDCESMLYLLCWHATIGFGSKDERDRAKAGFEKKAIARWRNGTIETIAKDKRMHLGSYDNFLEGIVVEFDRVAMFSKQLARLALNLYKALFANANLGVEYHGTKGAGGNSSLAALLRRRPRPTDAGDSSPNNASPFEMRSREWEHISRDFLDVLVRTKNEMVDWVDTSKQPQ
;
A
#
# COMPACT_ATOMS: atom_id res chain seq x y z
N GLU A 1 10.89 -13.97 -28.60
CA GLU A 1 11.01 -13.34 -27.26
C GLU A 1 10.61 -14.33 -26.18
N LYS A 2 11.46 -14.55 -25.18
CA LYS A 2 11.07 -15.30 -23.98
C LYS A 2 10.17 -14.40 -23.14
N LYS A 3 8.91 -14.80 -22.93
CA LYS A 3 8.09 -14.23 -21.87
C LYS A 3 8.81 -14.52 -20.55
N ASP A 4 9.28 -13.48 -19.87
CA ASP A 4 9.68 -13.56 -18.46
C ASP A 4 8.44 -13.92 -17.64
N VAL A 5 8.17 -15.22 -17.54
CA VAL A 5 7.18 -15.76 -16.62
C VAL A 5 7.78 -15.61 -15.23
N ARG A 6 7.18 -14.73 -14.40
CA ARG A 6 7.50 -14.57 -12.98
C ARG A 6 7.52 -15.94 -12.31
N ASN A 7 8.69 -16.40 -11.86
CA ASN A 7 8.82 -17.65 -11.10
C ASN A 7 8.96 -17.44 -9.60
N GLU A 8 9.06 -16.20 -9.08
CA GLU A 8 9.23 -15.99 -7.64
C GLU A 8 8.38 -14.81 -7.14
N MET A 9 7.47 -15.10 -6.20
CA MET A 9 6.84 -14.08 -5.36
C MET A 9 7.95 -13.37 -4.57
N THR A 10 8.32 -12.16 -4.97
CA THR A 10 9.37 -11.38 -4.29
C THR A 10 8.76 -10.47 -3.22
N GLY A 11 9.30 -10.54 -2.01
CA GLY A 11 8.88 -9.76 -0.84
C GLY A 11 8.55 -10.64 0.37
N THR A 12 8.42 -10.03 1.54
CA THR A 12 8.10 -10.72 2.80
C THR A 12 6.80 -10.18 3.35
N LEU A 13 5.88 -11.06 3.74
CA LEU A 13 4.69 -10.64 4.49
C LEU A 13 5.12 -10.08 5.85
N PRO A 14 4.57 -8.95 6.33
CA PRO A 14 3.38 -8.26 5.84
C PRO A 14 3.64 -7.17 4.78
N PHE A 15 4.86 -6.99 4.29
CA PHE A 15 5.26 -5.83 3.48
C PHE A 15 5.16 -6.05 1.96
N MET A 16 4.94 -7.27 1.50
CA MET A 16 4.76 -7.56 0.07
C MET A 16 3.60 -6.74 -0.55
N SER A 17 3.82 -6.09 -1.70
CA SER A 17 2.81 -5.35 -2.45
C SER A 17 1.64 -6.23 -2.90
N LEU A 18 0.48 -5.61 -3.15
CA LEU A 18 -0.72 -6.26 -3.65
C LEU A 18 -0.53 -6.87 -5.04
N ASN A 19 0.27 -6.22 -5.89
CA ASN A 19 0.57 -6.75 -7.21
C ASN A 19 1.43 -8.02 -7.15
N ASN A 20 2.36 -8.10 -6.18
CA ASN A 20 3.19 -9.29 -5.96
C ASN A 20 2.44 -10.40 -5.21
N ILE A 21 1.70 -10.06 -4.15
CA ILE A 21 0.96 -11.04 -3.34
C ILE A 21 -0.13 -11.76 -4.14
N THR A 22 -0.71 -11.11 -5.16
CA THR A 22 -1.74 -11.72 -6.00
C THR A 22 -1.20 -12.37 -7.27
N ASN A 23 0.13 -12.50 -7.37
CA ASN A 23 0.83 -13.07 -8.53
C ASN A 23 0.32 -12.49 -9.86
N SER A 24 0.17 -11.17 -9.92
CA SER A 24 -0.28 -10.48 -11.11
C SER A 24 0.74 -10.62 -12.25
N ASN A 25 0.24 -10.70 -13.49
CA ASN A 25 1.07 -10.72 -14.71
C ASN A 25 1.64 -9.34 -15.06
N VAL A 26 1.29 -8.30 -14.29
CA VAL A 26 1.82 -6.95 -14.46
C VAL A 26 3.29 -6.91 -14.04
N LYS A 27 4.12 -6.25 -14.86
CA LYS A 27 5.55 -6.06 -14.58
C LYS A 27 5.74 -5.37 -13.23
N ARG A 28 6.75 -5.83 -12.46
CA ARG A 28 7.16 -5.14 -11.22
C ARG A 28 7.63 -3.72 -11.58
N THR A 29 7.19 -2.73 -10.80
CA THR A 29 7.64 -1.33 -10.95
C THR A 29 8.03 -0.77 -9.58
N SER A 30 8.54 0.46 -9.52
CA SER A 30 8.82 1.11 -8.22
C SER A 30 7.56 1.32 -7.38
N LEU A 31 6.34 1.20 -7.94
CA LEU A 31 5.11 1.22 -7.16
C LEU A 31 5.04 0.09 -6.15
N ASP A 32 5.60 -1.08 -6.47
CA ASP A 32 5.67 -2.20 -5.54
C ASP A 32 6.49 -1.84 -4.30
N ASP A 33 7.58 -1.08 -4.50
CA ASP A 33 8.46 -0.61 -3.43
C ASP A 33 7.82 0.55 -2.63
N CYS A 34 7.20 1.52 -3.31
CA CYS A 34 6.42 2.59 -2.67
C CYS A 34 5.31 2.03 -1.77
N GLU A 35 4.60 1.02 -2.27
CA GLU A 35 3.54 0.33 -1.53
C GLU A 35 4.10 -0.42 -0.31
N SER A 36 5.23 -1.12 -0.48
CA SER A 36 5.92 -1.81 0.62
C SER A 36 6.37 -0.82 1.70
N MET A 37 6.82 0.38 1.31
CA MET A 37 7.22 1.41 2.25
C MET A 37 6.04 2.01 3.04
N LEU A 38 4.89 2.21 2.39
CA LEU A 38 3.66 2.59 3.10
C LEU A 38 3.30 1.52 4.15
N TYR A 39 3.44 0.24 3.82
CA TYR A 39 3.16 -0.85 4.76
C TYR A 39 4.12 -0.88 5.95
N LEU A 40 5.41 -0.67 5.71
CA LEU A 40 6.41 -0.54 6.77
C LEU A 40 6.07 0.62 7.71
N LEU A 41 5.75 1.79 7.15
CA LEU A 41 5.35 2.96 7.93
C LEU A 41 4.14 2.65 8.81
N CYS A 42 3.08 2.06 8.25
CA CYS A 42 1.87 1.74 9.00
C CYS A 42 2.15 0.72 10.11
N TRP A 43 2.95 -0.31 9.81
CA TRP A 43 3.30 -1.37 10.76
C TRP A 43 4.04 -0.79 11.97
N HIS A 44 5.10 -0.01 11.72
CA HIS A 44 5.88 0.59 12.80
C HIS A 44 5.16 1.74 13.51
N ALA A 45 4.35 2.53 12.82
CA ALA A 45 3.53 3.56 13.47
C ALA A 45 2.47 2.95 14.40
N THR A 46 2.07 1.70 14.17
CA THR A 46 1.11 0.97 15.01
C THR A 46 1.77 0.32 16.22
N ILE A 47 2.98 -0.22 16.06
CA ILE A 47 3.70 -0.93 17.14
C ILE A 47 4.56 0.04 17.98
N GLY A 48 4.99 1.15 17.40
CA GLY A 48 5.96 2.09 17.94
C GLY A 48 7.39 1.78 17.44
N PHE A 49 8.23 2.82 17.38
CA PHE A 49 9.66 2.69 17.05
C PHE A 49 10.51 2.59 18.34
N GLY A 50 11.29 1.52 18.49
CA GLY A 50 12.51 1.52 19.30
C GLY A 50 12.42 1.38 20.83
N SER A 51 11.76 0.36 21.38
CA SER A 51 12.02 -0.03 22.79
C SER A 51 11.74 -1.51 23.05
N LYS A 52 12.20 -2.02 24.21
CA LYS A 52 11.78 -3.31 24.81
C LYS A 52 10.26 -3.54 24.76
N ASP A 53 9.48 -2.46 24.66
CA ASP A 53 8.02 -2.49 24.49
C ASP A 53 7.56 -3.04 23.14
N GLU A 54 8.42 -3.25 22.14
CA GLU A 54 8.01 -3.90 20.88
C GLU A 54 7.54 -5.34 21.15
N ARG A 55 8.20 -6.07 22.05
CA ARG A 55 7.75 -7.40 22.50
C ARG A 55 6.51 -7.33 23.39
N ASP A 56 6.40 -6.32 24.24
CA ASP A 56 5.30 -6.20 25.21
C ASP A 56 4.02 -5.62 24.57
N ARG A 57 4.14 -4.71 23.60
CA ARG A 57 3.03 -4.21 22.76
C ARG A 57 2.61 -5.22 21.69
N ALA A 58 3.55 -5.96 21.10
CA ALA A 58 3.20 -7.12 20.27
C ALA A 58 2.42 -8.18 21.07
N LYS A 59 2.73 -8.36 22.37
CA LYS A 59 1.94 -9.20 23.30
C LYS A 59 0.61 -8.56 23.70
N ALA A 60 0.56 -7.25 23.92
CA ALA A 60 -0.64 -6.53 24.37
C ALA A 60 -1.52 -6.07 23.20
N GLY A 61 -2.23 -7.02 22.58
CA GLY A 61 -3.37 -6.70 21.71
C GLY A 61 -3.04 -6.27 20.28
N PHE A 62 -1.77 -6.31 19.85
CA PHE A 62 -1.42 -6.11 18.43
C PHE A 62 -2.18 -7.08 17.52
N GLU A 63 -2.30 -8.35 17.91
CA GLU A 63 -3.04 -9.36 17.14
C GLU A 63 -4.54 -9.03 16.96
N LYS A 64 -5.10 -8.10 17.77
CA LYS A 64 -6.47 -7.60 17.62
C LYS A 64 -6.58 -6.40 16.68
N LYS A 65 -5.46 -5.75 16.37
CA LYS A 65 -5.40 -4.60 15.47
C LYS A 65 -5.59 -5.04 14.03
N ALA A 66 -6.24 -4.21 13.23
CA ALA A 66 -6.53 -4.49 11.83
C ALA A 66 -5.27 -4.76 11.02
N ILE A 67 -4.16 -4.06 11.31
CA ILE A 67 -2.91 -4.21 10.57
C ILE A 67 -2.27 -5.60 10.76
N ALA A 68 -2.54 -6.31 11.86
CA ALA A 68 -2.03 -7.68 12.08
C ALA A 68 -2.56 -8.67 11.01
N ARG A 69 -3.74 -8.38 10.44
CA ARG A 69 -4.31 -9.15 9.32
C ARG A 69 -3.49 -9.06 8.04
N TRP A 70 -2.52 -8.16 7.94
CA TRP A 70 -1.58 -8.11 6.82
C TRP A 70 -0.46 -9.16 6.91
N ARG A 71 -0.33 -9.85 8.06
CA ARG A 71 0.64 -10.93 8.30
C ARG A 71 -0.02 -12.30 8.48
N ASN A 72 -1.18 -12.34 9.13
CA ASN A 72 -1.77 -13.59 9.60
C ASN A 72 -2.79 -14.15 8.61
N GLY A 73 -2.76 -15.46 8.39
CA GLY A 73 -3.70 -16.18 7.52
C GLY A 73 -3.08 -16.61 6.20
N THR A 74 -3.93 -16.99 5.25
CA THR A 74 -3.48 -17.37 3.90
C THR A 74 -3.13 -16.13 3.06
N ILE A 75 -2.34 -16.32 2.00
CA ILE A 75 -1.98 -15.26 1.05
C ILE A 75 -3.23 -14.54 0.51
N GLU A 76 -4.28 -15.30 0.21
CA GLU A 76 -5.55 -14.77 -0.31
C GLU A 76 -6.28 -13.91 0.73
N THR A 77 -6.25 -14.34 1.99
CA THR A 77 -6.87 -13.62 3.11
C THR A 77 -6.14 -12.30 3.34
N ILE A 78 -4.81 -12.34 3.39
CA ILE A 78 -3.97 -11.16 3.54
C ILE A 78 -4.18 -10.16 2.39
N ALA A 79 -4.22 -10.66 1.15
CA ALA A 79 -4.47 -9.83 -0.02
C ALA A 79 -5.87 -9.18 0.04
N LYS A 80 -6.88 -9.92 0.48
CA LYS A 80 -8.25 -9.41 0.67
C LYS A 80 -8.29 -8.31 1.72
N ASP A 81 -7.66 -8.52 2.87
CA ASP A 81 -7.65 -7.53 3.96
C ASP A 81 -6.89 -6.26 3.58
N LYS A 82 -5.74 -6.39 2.91
CA LYS A 82 -5.03 -5.23 2.32
C LYS A 82 -5.92 -4.47 1.34
N ARG A 83 -6.56 -5.16 0.40
CA ARG A 83 -7.46 -4.50 -0.56
C ARG A 83 -8.60 -3.76 0.12
N MET A 84 -9.21 -4.36 1.15
CA MET A 84 -10.30 -3.77 1.91
C MET A 84 -9.84 -2.50 2.64
N HIS A 85 -8.73 -2.58 3.38
CA HIS A 85 -8.18 -1.43 4.08
C HIS A 85 -7.70 -0.31 3.13
N LEU A 86 -7.20 -0.64 1.94
CA LEU A 86 -6.68 0.35 0.97
C LEU A 86 -7.73 0.80 -0.07
N GLY A 87 -8.94 0.24 -0.03
CA GLY A 87 -9.96 0.43 -1.06
C GLY A 87 -10.60 1.81 -1.07
N SER A 88 -10.47 2.56 0.02
CA SER A 88 -10.87 3.97 0.11
C SER A 88 -10.03 4.68 1.16
N TYR A 89 -10.03 6.02 1.08
CA TYR A 89 -9.39 6.86 2.09
C TYR A 89 -9.98 6.60 3.48
N ASP A 90 -11.31 6.50 3.59
CA ASP A 90 -12.00 6.27 4.86
C ASP A 90 -11.65 4.91 5.46
N ASN A 91 -11.64 3.84 4.64
CA ASN A 91 -11.23 2.51 5.10
C ASN A 91 -9.78 2.50 5.60
N PHE A 92 -8.90 3.24 4.94
CA PHE A 92 -7.50 3.32 5.35
C PHE A 92 -7.34 4.14 6.64
N LEU A 93 -8.04 5.26 6.74
CA LEU A 93 -8.04 6.11 7.93
C LEU A 93 -8.59 5.37 9.15
N GLU A 94 -9.81 4.86 9.06
CA GLU A 94 -10.52 4.22 10.18
C GLU A 94 -9.96 2.84 10.50
N GLY A 95 -9.55 2.09 9.47
CA GLY A 95 -9.07 0.73 9.61
C GLY A 95 -7.60 0.63 10.00
N ILE A 96 -6.73 1.56 9.58
CA ILE A 96 -5.28 1.45 9.82
C ILE A 96 -4.76 2.64 10.63
N VAL A 97 -4.96 3.86 10.15
CA VAL A 97 -4.30 5.04 10.73
C VAL A 97 -4.83 5.37 12.13
N VAL A 98 -6.11 5.12 12.41
CA VAL A 98 -6.72 5.32 13.74
C VAL A 98 -6.04 4.47 14.83
N GLU A 99 -5.46 3.34 14.45
CA GLU A 99 -4.80 2.39 15.34
C GLU A 99 -3.32 2.71 15.61
N PHE A 100 -2.77 3.75 14.97
CA PHE A 100 -1.42 4.21 15.23
C PHE A 100 -1.23 4.53 16.71
N ASP A 101 -0.03 4.25 17.23
CA ASP A 101 0.28 4.48 18.63
C ASP A 101 0.24 5.98 18.92
N ARG A 102 -0.77 6.40 19.68
CA ARG A 102 -0.99 7.80 20.05
C ARG A 102 0.05 8.32 21.03
N VAL A 103 0.71 7.41 21.76
CA VAL A 103 1.75 7.74 22.76
C VAL A 103 3.10 7.94 22.07
N ALA A 104 3.29 7.43 20.86
CA ALA A 104 4.50 7.63 20.10
C ALA A 104 4.73 9.12 19.80
N MET A 105 5.98 9.55 19.98
CA MET A 105 6.43 10.85 19.52
C MET A 105 6.16 10.95 18.01
N PHE A 106 5.60 12.07 17.57
CA PHE A 106 5.21 12.33 16.17
C PHE A 106 4.03 11.51 15.61
N SER A 107 3.19 10.89 16.46
CA SER A 107 2.03 10.09 16.01
C SER A 107 1.11 10.81 15.01
N LYS A 108 0.85 12.11 15.24
CA LYS A 108 0.05 12.96 14.33
C LYS A 108 0.75 13.17 12.98
N GLN A 109 2.05 13.41 12.98
CA GLN A 109 2.85 13.60 11.77
C GLN A 109 2.96 12.29 10.97
N LEU A 110 3.16 11.16 11.63
CA LEU A 110 3.16 9.83 11.01
C LEU A 110 1.80 9.50 10.39
N ALA A 111 0.70 9.80 11.09
CA ALA A 111 -0.66 9.65 10.55
C ALA A 111 -0.85 10.51 9.29
N ARG A 112 -0.50 11.80 9.35
CA ARG A 112 -0.59 12.72 8.20
C ARG A 112 0.27 12.24 7.03
N LEU A 113 1.49 11.79 7.29
CA LEU A 113 2.40 11.24 6.29
C LEU A 113 1.78 10.01 5.62
N ALA A 114 1.31 9.03 6.40
CA ALA A 114 0.69 7.82 5.87
C ALA A 114 -0.52 8.13 4.99
N LEU A 115 -1.39 9.05 5.41
CA LEU A 115 -2.56 9.48 4.63
C LEU A 115 -2.18 10.18 3.32
N ASN A 116 -1.14 11.01 3.33
CA ASN A 116 -0.66 11.68 2.12
C ASN A 116 0.02 10.71 1.15
N LEU A 117 0.81 9.76 1.66
CA LEU A 117 1.41 8.70 0.85
C LEU A 117 0.33 7.78 0.26
N TYR A 118 -0.71 7.47 1.03
CA TYR A 118 -1.90 6.76 0.53
C TYR A 118 -2.54 7.51 -0.63
N LYS A 119 -2.80 8.82 -0.48
CA LYS A 119 -3.40 9.64 -1.56
C LYS A 119 -2.52 9.62 -2.81
N ALA A 120 -1.22 9.88 -2.67
CA ALA A 120 -0.29 9.85 -3.80
C ALA A 120 -0.28 8.49 -4.53
N LEU A 121 -0.40 7.39 -3.78
CA LEU A 121 -0.26 6.04 -4.33
C LEU A 121 -1.57 5.44 -4.85
N PHE A 122 -2.69 5.66 -4.16
CA PHE A 122 -3.95 4.95 -4.38
C PHE A 122 -5.14 5.87 -4.75
N ALA A 123 -5.06 7.17 -4.50
CA ALA A 123 -6.11 8.14 -4.80
C ALA A 123 -5.52 9.43 -5.38
N ASN A 124 -4.63 9.27 -6.37
CA ASN A 124 -3.81 10.36 -6.88
C ASN A 124 -4.68 11.36 -7.65
N ALA A 125 -4.79 12.58 -7.15
CA ALA A 125 -5.63 13.62 -7.73
C ALA A 125 -5.13 14.14 -9.10
N ASN A 126 -3.87 13.90 -9.44
CA ASN A 126 -3.29 14.28 -10.74
C ASN A 126 -3.66 13.29 -11.85
N LEU A 127 -4.26 12.14 -11.50
CA LEU A 127 -4.66 11.09 -12.43
C LEU A 127 -6.18 10.88 -12.40
N GLY A 128 -6.71 10.32 -13.48
CA GLY A 128 -8.11 9.88 -13.56
C GLY A 128 -8.45 8.79 -12.54
N VAL A 129 -9.73 8.66 -12.22
CA VAL A 129 -10.24 7.69 -11.22
C VAL A 129 -9.96 6.23 -11.59
N GLU A 130 -9.76 5.94 -12.87
CA GLU A 130 -9.36 4.64 -13.41
C GLU A 130 -7.93 4.21 -13.02
N TYR A 131 -7.11 5.16 -12.57
CA TYR A 131 -5.76 4.93 -12.03
C TYR A 131 -5.76 4.84 -10.49
N HIS A 132 -6.90 5.09 -9.83
CA HIS A 132 -6.99 4.94 -8.38
C HIS A 132 -7.05 3.46 -8.01
N GLY A 133 -6.31 3.04 -6.99
CA GLY A 133 -6.30 1.64 -6.55
C GLY A 133 -7.53 1.32 -5.69
N THR A 134 -7.52 0.29 -4.85
CA THR A 134 -7.56 -1.15 -5.19
C THR A 134 -8.93 -1.61 -5.73
N LYS A 135 -9.82 -0.67 -6.10
CA LYS A 135 -11.18 -0.92 -6.59
C LYS A 135 -11.20 -1.57 -7.98
N GLY A 136 -10.78 -2.83 -8.06
CA GLY A 136 -11.00 -3.67 -9.24
C GLY A 136 -12.36 -4.35 -9.15
N ALA A 137 -13.32 -3.86 -9.93
CA ALA A 137 -14.52 -4.52 -10.44
C ALA A 137 -15.27 -5.51 -9.51
N GLY A 138 -16.29 -5.00 -8.81
CA GLY A 138 -17.42 -5.80 -8.35
C GLY A 138 -17.15 -6.65 -7.10
N GLY A 139 -18.05 -6.53 -6.12
CA GLY A 139 -18.19 -7.54 -5.09
C GLY A 139 -18.27 -8.94 -5.71
N ASN A 140 -17.70 -9.92 -5.00
CA ASN A 140 -17.89 -11.36 -5.24
C ASN A 140 -17.21 -12.00 -6.46
N SER A 141 -16.26 -11.34 -7.14
CA SER A 141 -15.37 -12.05 -8.07
C SER A 141 -14.34 -12.86 -7.27
N SER A 142 -14.69 -14.11 -6.96
CA SER A 142 -13.84 -15.08 -6.28
C SER A 142 -12.39 -15.01 -6.77
N LEU A 143 -11.45 -14.85 -5.84
CA LEU A 143 -10.00 -14.83 -6.10
C LEU A 143 -9.54 -16.10 -6.83
N ALA A 144 -10.30 -17.18 -6.74
CA ALA A 144 -10.12 -18.42 -7.51
C ALA A 144 -10.36 -18.25 -9.03
N ALA A 145 -11.16 -17.26 -9.46
CA ALA A 145 -11.40 -16.96 -10.87
C ALA A 145 -10.22 -16.21 -11.51
N LEU A 146 -9.57 -15.31 -10.76
CA LEU A 146 -8.36 -14.60 -11.20
C LEU A 146 -7.14 -15.54 -11.24
N LEU A 147 -7.01 -16.47 -10.28
CA LEU A 147 -5.94 -17.46 -10.24
C LEU A 147 -6.11 -18.62 -11.25
N ARG A 148 -7.32 -18.81 -11.83
CA ARG A 148 -7.59 -19.85 -12.83
C ARG A 148 -7.43 -19.42 -14.29
N ARG A 149 -7.15 -18.15 -14.58
CA ARG A 149 -6.85 -17.70 -15.95
C ARG A 149 -5.45 -18.14 -16.36
N ARG A 150 -5.31 -19.39 -16.81
CA ARG A 150 -4.25 -19.76 -17.77
C ARG A 150 -4.40 -18.85 -19.00
N PRO A 151 -3.31 -18.32 -19.58
CA PRO A 151 -3.42 -17.55 -20.81
C PRO A 151 -3.83 -18.50 -21.93
N ARG A 152 -5.07 -18.38 -22.40
CA ARG A 152 -5.47 -18.94 -23.69
C ARG A 152 -4.88 -18.02 -24.76
N PRO A 153 -4.21 -18.54 -25.80
CA PRO A 153 -3.88 -17.72 -26.95
C PRO A 153 -5.20 -17.34 -27.61
N THR A 154 -5.58 -16.09 -27.53
CA THR A 154 -6.63 -15.53 -28.38
C THR A 154 -5.99 -14.45 -29.22
N ASP A 155 -6.15 -14.65 -30.51
CA ASP A 155 -5.78 -13.78 -31.60
C ASP A 155 -6.25 -12.34 -31.41
N ALA A 156 -5.61 -11.47 -32.18
CA ALA A 156 -5.86 -10.04 -32.31
C ALA A 156 -7.35 -9.64 -32.21
N GLY A 157 -7.63 -8.56 -31.46
CA GLY A 157 -8.92 -7.88 -31.51
C GLY A 157 -9.22 -7.03 -30.28
N ASP A 158 -9.13 -5.71 -30.45
CA ASP A 158 -9.70 -4.63 -29.65
C ASP A 158 -9.33 -4.50 -28.15
N SER A 159 -8.25 -3.76 -27.90
CA SER A 159 -7.98 -3.16 -26.60
C SER A 159 -8.76 -1.86 -26.41
N SER A 160 -10.04 -1.97 -26.06
CA SER A 160 -10.75 -0.84 -25.45
C SER A 160 -10.12 -0.54 -24.08
N PRO A 161 -9.82 0.72 -23.74
CA PRO A 161 -9.20 1.09 -22.45
C PRO A 161 -10.06 0.75 -21.23
N ASN A 162 -11.33 0.36 -21.42
CA ASN A 162 -12.29 0.09 -20.35
C ASN A 162 -12.16 -1.30 -19.65
N ASN A 163 -11.23 -2.16 -20.07
CA ASN A 163 -11.09 -3.52 -19.51
C ASN A 163 -9.78 -3.78 -18.75
N ALA A 164 -8.89 -2.79 -18.64
CA ALA A 164 -7.61 -2.96 -17.93
C ALA A 164 -7.84 -2.98 -16.41
N SER A 165 -7.15 -3.87 -15.71
CA SER A 165 -7.21 -3.91 -14.25
C SER A 165 -6.60 -2.64 -13.65
N PRO A 166 -6.99 -2.21 -12.44
CA PRO A 166 -6.38 -1.06 -11.78
C PRO A 166 -4.85 -1.21 -11.59
N PHE A 167 -4.34 -2.44 -11.47
CA PHE A 167 -2.90 -2.70 -11.41
C PHE A 167 -2.21 -2.44 -12.75
N GLU A 168 -2.82 -2.86 -13.85
CA GLU A 168 -2.31 -2.58 -15.20
C GLU A 168 -2.32 -1.08 -15.49
N MET A 169 -3.42 -0.39 -15.18
CA MET A 169 -3.54 1.06 -15.38
C MET A 169 -2.47 1.82 -14.58
N ARG A 170 -2.33 1.52 -13.28
CA ARG A 170 -1.31 2.13 -12.42
C ARG A 170 0.12 1.82 -12.89
N SER A 171 0.35 0.62 -13.42
CA SER A 171 1.67 0.25 -13.94
C SER A 171 2.08 1.02 -15.18
N ARG A 172 1.16 1.66 -15.91
CA ARG A 172 1.48 2.54 -17.05
C ARG A 172 2.00 3.89 -16.58
N GLU A 173 1.45 4.40 -15.48
CA GLU A 173 1.78 5.71 -14.89
C GLU A 173 2.74 5.60 -13.70
N TRP A 174 3.49 4.50 -13.60
CA TRP A 174 4.28 4.16 -12.42
C TRP A 174 5.32 5.24 -12.07
N GLU A 175 5.96 5.85 -13.07
CA GLU A 175 6.95 6.91 -12.86
C GLU A 175 6.32 8.17 -12.27
N HIS A 176 5.16 8.57 -12.78
CA HIS A 176 4.44 9.76 -12.31
C HIS A 176 3.95 9.56 -10.87
N ILE A 177 3.32 8.42 -10.60
CA ILE A 177 2.83 8.08 -9.25
C ILE A 177 3.99 7.97 -8.26
N SER A 178 5.11 7.32 -8.63
CA SER A 178 6.28 7.24 -7.76
C SER A 178 6.92 8.60 -7.50
N ARG A 179 6.93 9.52 -8.48
CA ARG A 179 7.40 10.90 -8.29
C ARG A 179 6.54 11.65 -7.28
N ASP A 180 5.22 11.63 -7.44
CA ASP A 180 4.29 12.29 -6.51
C ASP A 180 4.43 11.75 -5.08
N PHE A 181 4.64 10.43 -4.97
CA PHE A 181 4.91 9.77 -3.70
C PHE A 181 6.22 10.24 -3.06
N LEU A 182 7.30 10.36 -3.83
CA LEU A 182 8.58 10.91 -3.35
C LEU A 182 8.45 12.39 -2.96
N ASP A 183 7.69 13.17 -3.70
CA ASP A 183 7.45 14.58 -3.39
C ASP A 183 6.70 14.76 -2.06
N VAL A 184 5.84 13.82 -1.68
CA VAL A 184 5.23 13.81 -0.33
C VAL A 184 6.29 13.60 0.76
N LEU A 185 7.25 12.69 0.54
CA LEU A 185 8.33 12.45 1.51
C LEU A 185 9.23 13.68 1.66
N VAL A 186 9.62 14.29 0.55
CA VAL A 186 10.48 15.49 0.55
C VAL A 186 9.78 16.65 1.26
N ARG A 187 8.51 16.91 0.93
CA ARG A 187 7.71 17.96 1.60
C ARG A 187 7.60 17.71 3.10
N THR A 188 7.25 16.48 3.49
CA THR A 188 7.10 16.14 4.91
C THR A 188 8.42 16.26 5.66
N LYS A 189 9.54 15.84 5.05
CA LYS A 189 10.88 16.02 5.63
C LYS A 189 11.15 17.50 5.90
N ASN A 190 10.91 18.37 4.93
CA ASN A 190 11.16 19.80 5.07
C ASN A 190 10.28 20.41 6.17
N GLU A 191 8.98 20.06 6.22
CA GLU A 191 8.08 20.47 7.29
C GLU A 191 8.57 20.02 8.69
N MET A 192 9.17 18.83 8.80
CA MET A 192 9.71 18.33 10.06
C MET A 192 11.02 19.02 10.47
N VAL A 193 11.89 19.36 9.51
CA VAL A 193 13.13 20.13 9.78
C VAL A 193 12.79 21.51 10.31
N ASP A 194 11.88 22.21 9.63
CA ASP A 194 11.45 23.56 10.03
C ASP A 194 10.88 23.58 11.46
N TRP A 195 10.15 22.52 11.85
CA TRP A 195 9.61 22.37 13.20
C TRP A 195 10.70 22.13 14.27
N VAL A 196 11.71 21.32 13.96
CA VAL A 196 12.83 21.07 14.88
C VAL A 196 13.65 22.33 15.09
N ASP A 197 13.77 23.19 14.09
CA ASP A 197 14.53 24.42 14.20
C ASP A 197 13.74 25.53 14.93
N THR A 198 12.42 25.63 14.73
CA THR A 198 11.57 26.56 15.49
C THR A 198 11.42 26.18 16.97
N SER A 199 11.40 24.89 17.30
CA SER A 199 11.32 24.41 18.70
C SER A 199 12.61 24.58 19.51
N LYS A 200 13.72 24.96 18.86
CA LYS A 200 15.02 25.27 19.50
C LYS A 200 15.23 26.76 19.77
N GLN A 201 14.33 27.65 19.37
CA GLN A 201 14.47 29.07 19.71
C GLN A 201 14.08 29.31 21.18
N PRO A 202 14.95 29.93 21.99
CA PRO A 202 14.61 30.24 23.38
C PRO A 202 13.44 31.23 23.43
N GLN A 203 12.46 30.93 24.28
CA GLN A 203 11.40 31.87 24.68
C GLN A 203 11.98 33.02 25.52
#